data_AF-A0A7Y4VQ78-F1
#
_entry.id   AF-A0A7Y4VQ78-F1
#
_cell.length_a   1.000
_cell.length_b   1.000
_cell.length_c   1.000
_cell.angle_alpha   90.00
_cell.angle_beta   90.00
_cell.angle_gamma   90.00
#
_symmetry.space_group_name_H-M   'P 1'
#
loop_
_entity.id
_entity.type
_entity.pdbx_description
1 polymer ?
#
loop_
_entity_poly.entity_id
_entity_poly.type
_entity_poly.pdbx_seq_one_letter_code
_entity_poly.pdbx_strand_id
1 'polypeptide(L)'
;MRFEGRAAFVVGILLPVLETCRRGIGCWFVDFTTMFEDYVGGLLLIIAGAVSARGGRSASLWLVLAWGCVTFMMSNSVLDQIEGTLRGEEMEPNNGIVVAVKLLLWGVCVTALVCSFRRPQTDSKGQAPYRGE
;
A
#
# COMPACT_ATOMS: atom_id res chain seq x y z
N MET A 1 -4.46 -12.47 12.46
CA MET A 1 -3.79 -11.71 11.38
C MET A 1 -3.20 -10.42 11.93
N ARG A 2 -2.00 -10.04 11.49
CA ARG A 2 -1.25 -8.85 11.96
C ARG A 2 -1.85 -7.54 11.44
N PHE A 3 -1.51 -6.40 12.06
CA PHE A 3 -1.92 -5.06 11.63
C PHE A 3 -1.60 -4.81 10.14
N GLU A 4 -0.34 -4.97 9.74
CA GLU A 4 0.11 -4.76 8.35
C GLU A 4 -0.61 -5.63 7.32
N GLY A 5 -1.02 -6.86 7.68
CA GLY A 5 -1.80 -7.74 6.81
C GLY A 5 -3.28 -7.33 6.71
N ARG A 6 -3.90 -6.92 7.84
CA ARG A 6 -5.28 -6.39 7.83
C ARG A 6 -5.35 -5.05 7.10
N ALA A 7 -4.38 -4.17 7.35
CA ALA A 7 -4.22 -2.90 6.66
C ALA A 7 -4.02 -3.10 5.16
N ALA A 8 -3.29 -4.15 4.73
CA ALA A 8 -3.10 -4.42 3.31
C ALA A 8 -4.42 -4.77 2.61
N PHE A 9 -5.31 -5.55 3.24
CA PHE A 9 -6.65 -5.78 2.69
C PHE A 9 -7.48 -4.50 2.62
N VAL A 10 -7.48 -3.70 3.69
CA VAL A 10 -8.27 -2.47 3.75
C VAL A 10 -7.78 -1.47 2.71
N VAL A 11 -6.49 -1.13 2.73
CA VAL A 11 -5.89 -0.16 1.79
C VAL A 11 -5.90 -0.69 0.37
N GLY A 12 -5.72 -2.01 0.17
CA GLY A 12 -5.76 -2.62 -1.15
C GLY A 12 -7.12 -2.51 -1.84
N ILE A 13 -8.22 -2.43 -1.08
CA ILE A 13 -9.55 -2.13 -1.61
C ILE A 13 -9.76 -0.61 -1.69
N LEU A 14 -9.33 0.14 -0.66
CA LEU A 14 -9.59 1.56 -0.55
C LEU A 14 -8.96 2.36 -1.70
N LEU A 15 -7.74 2.00 -2.12
CA LEU A 15 -7.00 2.67 -3.19
C LEU A 15 -7.77 2.74 -4.52
N PRO A 16 -8.12 1.61 -5.16
CA PRO A 16 -8.83 1.64 -6.44
C PRO A 16 -10.23 2.24 -6.30
N VAL A 17 -10.90 2.02 -5.16
CA VAL A 17 -12.25 2.57 -4.93
C VAL A 17 -12.21 4.09 -4.82
N LEU A 18 -11.31 4.65 -4.01
CA LEU A 18 -11.18 6.11 -3.86
C LEU A 18 -10.79 6.77 -5.18
N GLU A 19 -9.84 6.19 -5.92
CA GLU A 19 -9.43 6.77 -7.19
C GLU A 19 -10.56 6.71 -8.24
N THR A 20 -11.29 5.60 -8.29
CA THR A 20 -12.47 5.47 -9.17
C THR A 20 -13.58 6.44 -8.79
N CYS A 21 -13.84 6.64 -7.50
CA CYS A 21 -14.82 7.61 -7.03
C CYS A 21 -14.40 9.05 -7.33
N ARG A 22 -13.09 9.35 -7.27
CA ARG A 22 -12.55 10.70 -7.51
C ARG A 22 -12.53 11.05 -9.00
N ARG A 23 -11.96 10.17 -9.84
CA ARG A 23 -11.76 10.42 -11.28
C ARG A 23 -12.93 9.93 -12.16
N GLY A 24 -13.79 9.08 -11.63
CA GLY A 24 -14.87 8.42 -12.36
C GLY A 24 -14.39 7.23 -13.20
N ILE A 25 -15.32 6.32 -13.53
CA ILE A 25 -15.02 5.12 -14.32
C ILE A 25 -14.54 5.44 -15.75
N GLY A 26 -14.96 6.60 -16.30
CA GLY A 26 -14.57 7.03 -17.65
C GLY A 26 -13.09 7.39 -17.78
N CYS A 27 -12.41 7.65 -16.66
CA CYS A 27 -10.99 8.01 -16.67
C CYS A 27 -10.08 6.84 -17.07
N TRP A 28 -10.57 5.60 -17.04
CA TRP A 28 -9.89 4.43 -17.63
C TRP A 28 -9.50 4.63 -19.11
N PHE A 29 -10.24 5.47 -19.85
CA PHE A 29 -9.98 5.74 -21.26
C PHE A 29 -9.10 6.98 -21.50
N VAL A 30 -8.82 7.76 -20.45
CA VAL A 30 -8.02 9.00 -20.53
C VAL A 30 -6.66 8.77 -19.90
N ASP A 31 -6.64 8.33 -18.64
CA ASP A 31 -5.45 8.04 -17.85
C ASP A 31 -5.42 6.56 -17.44
N PHE A 32 -5.40 5.68 -18.44
CA PHE A 32 -5.37 4.24 -18.23
C PHE A 32 -4.23 3.82 -17.29
N THR A 33 -3.03 4.35 -17.51
CA THR A 33 -1.82 3.97 -16.74
C THR A 33 -1.99 4.23 -15.25
N THR A 34 -2.47 5.42 -14.86
CA THR A 34 -2.67 5.76 -13.44
C THR A 34 -3.73 4.88 -12.80
N MET A 35 -4.88 4.68 -13.48
CA MET A 35 -5.92 3.77 -13.00
C MET A 35 -5.39 2.34 -12.85
N PHE A 36 -4.65 1.86 -13.84
CA PHE A 36 -4.09 0.52 -13.82
C PHE A 36 -3.09 0.33 -12.67
N GLU A 37 -2.21 1.31 -12.42
CA GLU A 37 -1.24 1.27 -11.32
C GLU A 37 -1.94 1.19 -9.95
N ASP A 38 -2.99 1.98 -9.71
CA ASP A 38 -3.73 1.94 -8.44
C ASP A 38 -4.44 0.59 -8.22
N TYR A 39 -5.01 0.01 -9.28
CA TYR A 39 -5.64 -1.31 -9.21
C TYR A 39 -4.62 -2.43 -9.00
N VAL A 40 -3.47 -2.38 -9.68
CA VAL A 40 -2.39 -3.36 -9.51
C VAL A 40 -1.78 -3.24 -8.11
N GLY A 41 -1.53 -2.03 -7.62
CA GLY A 41 -1.07 -1.80 -6.26
C GLY A 41 -2.05 -2.32 -5.21
N GLY A 42 -3.35 -2.09 -5.42
CA GLY A 42 -4.41 -2.62 -4.58
C GLY A 42 -4.45 -4.15 -4.55
N LEU A 43 -4.38 -4.78 -5.73
CA LEU A 43 -4.33 -6.24 -5.86
C LEU A 43 -3.09 -6.83 -5.18
N LEU A 44 -1.92 -6.19 -5.35
CA LEU A 44 -0.66 -6.62 -4.74
C LEU A 44 -0.76 -6.62 -3.20
N LEU A 45 -1.39 -5.60 -2.62
CA LEU A 45 -1.65 -5.54 -1.17
C LEU A 45 -2.60 -6.66 -0.71
N ILE A 46 -3.67 -6.92 -1.47
CA ILE A 46 -4.60 -8.02 -1.15
C ILE A 46 -3.88 -9.38 -1.19
N ILE A 47 -3.04 -9.62 -2.20
CA ILE A 47 -2.23 -10.84 -2.30
C ILE A 47 -1.28 -10.95 -1.12
N ALA A 48 -0.56 -9.87 -0.77
CA ALA A 48 0.35 -9.87 0.37
C ALA A 48 -0.40 -10.11 1.70
N GLY A 49 -1.58 -9.53 1.87
CA GLY A 49 -2.47 -9.77 3.00
C GLY A 49 -2.91 -11.24 3.08
N ALA A 50 -3.28 -11.84 1.95
CA ALA A 50 -3.69 -13.25 1.87
C ALA A 50 -2.54 -14.22 2.13
N VAL A 51 -1.34 -13.95 1.62
CA VAL A 51 -0.14 -14.73 1.92
C VAL A 51 0.23 -14.60 3.39
N SER A 52 0.12 -13.39 3.95
CA SER A 52 0.35 -13.14 5.38
C SER A 52 -0.66 -13.87 6.28
N ALA A 53 -1.92 -13.94 5.86
CA ALA A 53 -2.99 -14.64 6.56
C ALA A 53 -2.75 -16.15 6.66
N ARG A 54 -2.18 -16.77 5.62
CA ARG A 54 -1.87 -18.21 5.58
C ARG A 54 -0.68 -18.59 6.44
N GLY A 55 0.14 -17.61 6.83
CA GLY A 55 1.40 -17.85 7.53
C GLY A 55 2.44 -18.49 6.61
N GLY A 56 3.71 -18.15 6.83
CA GLY A 56 4.79 -18.71 6.03
C GLY A 56 6.05 -17.85 6.08
N ARG A 57 7.18 -18.47 5.77
CA ARG A 57 8.50 -17.82 5.79
C ARG A 57 8.58 -16.59 4.88
N SER A 58 7.82 -16.59 3.79
CA SER A 58 7.78 -15.50 2.80
C SER A 58 6.75 -14.40 3.12
N ALA A 59 5.93 -14.54 4.17
CA ALA A 59 4.86 -13.58 4.47
C ALA A 59 5.37 -12.16 4.69
N SER A 60 6.47 -11.99 5.43
CA SER A 60 7.07 -10.67 5.66
C SER A 60 7.66 -10.08 4.39
N LEU A 61 8.23 -10.91 3.51
CA LEU A 61 8.80 -10.45 2.23
C LEU A 61 7.70 -9.91 1.31
N TRP A 62 6.59 -10.63 1.17
CA TRP A 62 5.45 -10.18 0.38
C TRP A 62 4.86 -8.86 0.88
N LEU A 63 4.73 -8.72 2.20
CA LEU A 63 4.27 -7.47 2.80
C LEU A 63 5.23 -6.31 2.55
N VAL A 64 6.54 -6.52 2.72
CA VAL A 64 7.55 -5.48 2.43
C VAL A 64 7.52 -5.06 0.97
N LEU A 65 7.44 -6.01 0.03
CA LEU A 65 7.40 -5.71 -1.40
C LEU A 65 6.12 -4.96 -1.78
N ALA A 66 4.96 -5.43 -1.30
CA ALA A 66 3.68 -4.79 -1.59
C ALA A 66 3.60 -3.38 -1.00
N TRP A 67 3.92 -3.23 0.29
CA TRP A 67 3.93 -1.93 0.94
C TRP A 67 4.99 -1.00 0.36
N GLY A 68 6.17 -1.52 -0.04
CA GLY A 68 7.22 -0.73 -0.67
C GLY A 68 6.80 -0.17 -2.01
N CYS A 69 6.21 -1.01 -2.87
CA CYS A 69 5.69 -0.60 -4.17
C CYS A 69 4.59 0.47 -4.04
N VAL A 70 3.58 0.22 -3.19
CA VAL A 70 2.48 1.17 -2.98
C VAL A 70 2.96 2.46 -2.31
N THR A 71 3.89 2.39 -1.35
CA THR A 71 4.46 3.60 -0.72
C THR A 71 5.20 4.45 -1.75
N PHE A 72 5.95 3.82 -2.66
CA PHE A 72 6.64 4.55 -3.74
C PHE A 72 5.65 5.25 -4.68
N MET A 73 4.62 4.55 -5.16
CA MET A 73 3.55 5.12 -5.98
C MET A 73 2.85 6.29 -5.29
N MET A 74 2.46 6.11 -4.03
CA MET A 74 1.81 7.17 -3.23
C MET A 74 2.74 8.36 -2.98
N SER A 75 4.03 8.14 -2.80
CA SER A 75 5.01 9.22 -2.61
C SER A 75 5.07 10.11 -3.85
N ASN A 76 5.14 9.52 -5.05
CA ASN A 76 5.11 10.29 -6.30
C ASN A 76 3.81 11.10 -6.42
N SER A 77 2.66 10.48 -6.16
CA SER A 77 1.35 11.16 -6.25
C SER A 77 1.18 12.30 -5.24
N VAL A 78 1.72 12.15 -4.02
CA VAL A 78 1.69 13.20 -2.99
C VAL A 78 2.59 14.37 -3.37
N LEU A 79 3.82 14.07 -3.81
CA LEU A 79 4.79 15.11 -4.17
C LEU A 79 4.32 15.93 -5.37
N ASP A 80 3.77 15.26 -6.39
CA ASP A 80 3.19 15.91 -7.57
C ASP A 80 2.03 16.85 -7.18
N GLN A 81 1.14 16.41 -6.29
CA GLN A 81 0.04 17.24 -5.78
C GLN A 81 0.54 18.44 -4.97
N ILE A 82 1.56 18.25 -4.12
CA ILE A 82 2.15 19.33 -3.33
C ILE A 82 2.82 20.35 -4.25
N GLU A 83 3.57 19.88 -5.24
CA GLU A 83 4.25 20.72 -6.22
C GLU A 83 3.25 21.53 -7.04
N GLY A 84 2.19 20.90 -7.57
CA GLY A 84 1.11 21.60 -8.26
C GLY A 84 0.44 22.68 -7.39
N THR A 85 0.19 22.34 -6.12
CA THR A 85 -0.38 23.28 -5.14
C THR A 85 0.54 24.48 -4.89
N LEU A 86 1.86 24.25 -4.76
CA LEU A 86 2.84 25.32 -4.56
C LEU A 86 3.01 26.21 -5.80
N ARG A 87 2.81 25.65 -7.00
CA ARG A 87 2.84 26.39 -8.28
C ARG A 87 1.57 27.19 -8.55
N GLY A 88 0.55 27.06 -7.70
CA GLY A 88 -0.75 27.73 -7.89
C GLY A 88 -1.57 27.12 -9.03
N GLU A 89 -1.21 25.92 -9.48
CA GLU A 89 -2.03 25.15 -10.43
C GLU A 89 -3.16 24.52 -9.61
N GLU A 90 -4.34 25.12 -9.63
CA GLU A 90 -5.54 24.51 -9.03
C GLU A 90 -5.92 23.27 -9.86
N MET A 91 -5.35 22.12 -9.50
CA MET A 91 -5.60 20.86 -10.20
C MET A 91 -7.05 20.36 -10.02
N GLU A 92 -7.71 20.68 -8.89
CA GLU A 92 -9.10 20.28 -8.60
C GLU A 92 -9.79 21.26 -7.64
N PRO A 93 -11.14 21.40 -7.70
CA PRO A 93 -11.90 22.06 -6.66
C PRO A 93 -11.66 21.33 -5.32
N ASN A 94 -11.32 22.09 -4.27
CA ASN A 94 -11.04 21.57 -2.92
C ASN A 94 -9.69 20.82 -2.77
N ASN A 95 -8.69 21.22 -3.55
CA ASN A 95 -7.32 20.69 -3.54
C ASN A 95 -6.72 20.46 -2.11
N GLY A 96 -7.00 21.35 -1.15
CA GLY A 96 -6.53 21.20 0.23
C GLY A 96 -6.99 19.92 0.93
N ILE A 97 -8.24 19.49 0.71
CA ILE A 97 -8.76 18.22 1.28
C ILE A 97 -8.10 17.03 0.60
N VAL A 98 -7.92 17.08 -0.72
CA VAL A 98 -7.26 16.01 -1.48
C VAL A 98 -5.84 15.79 -0.99
N VAL A 99 -5.06 16.87 -0.80
CA VAL A 99 -3.71 16.81 -0.23
C VAL A 99 -3.72 16.19 1.16
N ALA A 100 -4.64 16.63 2.04
CA ALA A 100 -4.72 16.10 3.41
C ALA A 100 -5.04 14.60 3.44
N VAL A 101 -5.99 14.13 2.62
CA VAL A 101 -6.34 12.71 2.50
C VAL A 101 -5.17 11.90 1.95
N LYS A 102 -4.50 12.39 0.90
CA LYS A 102 -3.32 11.73 0.32
C LYS A 102 -2.18 11.62 1.33
N LEU A 103 -1.92 12.68 2.10
CA LEU A 103 -0.90 12.67 3.17
C LEU A 103 -1.21 11.66 4.28
N LEU A 104 -2.49 11.57 4.71
CA LEU A 104 -2.92 10.57 5.68
C LEU A 104 -2.73 9.15 5.14
N LEU A 105 -3.14 8.90 3.90
CA LEU A 105 -3.01 7.59 3.26
C LEU A 105 -1.54 7.19 3.09
N TRP A 106 -0.70 8.13 2.68
CA TRP A 106 0.74 7.95 2.59
C TRP A 106 1.36 7.63 3.95
N GLY A 107 0.97 8.33 5.02
CA GLY A 107 1.41 8.05 6.38
C GLY A 107 1.06 6.63 6.85
N VAL A 108 -0.12 6.13 6.48
CA VAL A 108 -0.51 4.73 6.72
C VAL A 108 0.39 3.76 5.95
N CYS A 109 0.68 4.04 4.67
CA CYS A 109 1.55 3.21 3.85
C CYS A 109 2.97 3.12 4.45
N VAL A 110 3.57 4.25 4.81
CA VAL A 110 4.89 4.32 5.45
C VAL A 110 4.91 3.57 6.78
N THR A 111 3.88 3.77 7.62
CA THR A 111 3.78 3.09 8.91
C THR A 111 3.69 1.58 8.74
N ALA A 112 2.85 1.10 7.82
CA ALA A 112 2.69 -0.31 7.54
C ALA A 112 3.96 -0.95 6.92
N LEU A 113 4.68 -0.20 6.07
CA LEU A 113 5.97 -0.62 5.53
C LEU A 113 7.01 -0.78 6.63
N VAL A 114 7.16 0.22 7.50
CA VAL A 114 8.09 0.18 8.64
C VAL A 114 7.75 -0.98 9.58
N CYS A 115 6.47 -1.20 9.88
CA CYS A 115 6.04 -2.37 10.66
C CYS A 115 6.42 -3.69 9.99
N SER A 116 6.33 -3.77 8.66
CA SER A 116 6.70 -4.96 7.88
C SER A 116 8.20 -5.28 7.94
N PHE A 117 9.06 -4.25 7.99
CA PHE A 117 10.52 -4.39 8.14
C PHE A 117 10.97 -4.75 9.55
N ARG A 118 10.30 -4.21 10.58
CA ARG A 118 10.68 -4.39 11.99
C ARG A 118 10.45 -5.81 12.52
N ARG A 119 10.06 -6.75 11.66
CA ARG A 119 9.63 -8.09 12.06
C ARG A 119 10.59 -9.14 11.53
N PRO A 120 11.28 -9.86 12.44
CA PRO A 120 12.13 -10.97 12.04
C PRO A 120 11.30 -11.98 11.24
N GLN A 121 11.88 -12.48 10.13
CA GLN A 121 11.45 -13.75 9.59
C GLN A 121 11.58 -14.76 10.73
N THR A 122 10.46 -15.24 11.28
CA THR A 122 10.51 -16.40 12.17
C THR A 122 10.96 -17.55 11.28
N ASP A 123 12.27 -17.77 11.26
CA ASP A 123 12.90 -18.85 10.56
C ASP A 123 12.43 -20.14 11.25
N SER A 124 11.43 -20.80 10.68
CA SER A 124 11.07 -22.16 11.04
C SER A 124 12.18 -23.10 10.55
N LYS A 125 13.37 -22.99 11.13
CA LYS A 125 14.42 -24.00 11.04
C LYS A 125 14.48 -24.73 12.38
N GLY A 126 13.92 -25.94 12.36
CA GLY A 126 14.35 -27.10 13.16
C GLY A 126 14.44 -26.91 14.67
N GLN A 127 13.33 -27.09 15.38
CA GLN A 127 13.40 -27.77 16.67
C GLN A 127 13.60 -29.27 16.40
N ALA A 128 14.85 -29.70 16.22
CA ALA A 128 15.19 -31.08 16.52
C ALA A 128 15.16 -31.21 18.06
N PRO A 129 14.46 -32.21 18.62
CA PRO A 129 14.53 -32.44 20.06
C PRO A 129 15.94 -32.92 20.36
N TYR A 130 16.67 -32.17 21.20
CA TYR A 130 17.77 -32.73 21.96
C TYR A 130 17.21 -33.85 22.83
N ARG A 131 17.30 -35.09 22.35
CA ARG A 131 17.18 -36.28 23.18
C ARG A 131 18.53 -36.47 23.85
N GLY A 132 18.67 -35.89 25.04
CA GLY A 132 19.71 -36.31 25.97
C GLY A 132 19.47 -37.78 26.33
N GLU A 133 20.52 -38.57 26.09
CA GLU A 133 20.96 -39.76 26.82
C GLU A 133 19.94 -40.85 27.13
#